data_AF-A0A4Q5NYA4-F1
#
_entry.id   AF-A0A4Q5NYA4-F1
#
_cell.length_a   1.000
_cell.length_b   1.000
_cell.length_c   1.000
_cell.angle_alpha   90.00
_cell.angle_beta   90.00
_cell.angle_gamma   90.00
#
_symmetry.space_group_name_H-M   'P 1'
#
loop_
_entity.id
_entity.type
_entity.pdbx_description
1 polymer ?
#
loop_
_entity_poly.entity_id
_entity_poly.type
_entity_poly.pdbx_seq_one_letter_code
_entity_poly.pdbx_strand_id
1 'polypeptide(L)'
;MIQTVEAPNSGYRYMPGVFQYSCGVGALPGFALERVRFSKVVPLKEGFARIAEIIKAAGRPLTAFAACELRSPAPFTEQGFVDFNEIYIKTLEDWGIMKDRVN
;
A
#
# COMPACT_ATOMS: atom_id res chain seq x y z
N MET A 1 -4.70 -22.42 9.94
CA MET A 1 -3.66 -22.34 8.89
C MET A 1 -3.70 -20.91 8.37
N ILE A 2 -2.59 -20.18 8.41
CA ILE A 2 -2.57 -18.80 7.88
C ILE A 2 -2.47 -18.89 6.37
N GLN A 3 -3.50 -18.44 5.65
CA GLN A 3 -3.52 -18.42 4.19
C GLN A 3 -2.96 -17.09 3.68
N THR A 4 -2.02 -17.15 2.75
CA THR A 4 -1.47 -15.98 2.06
C THR A 4 -1.72 -16.07 0.56
N VAL A 5 -1.85 -14.93 -0.10
CA VAL A 5 -2.02 -14.79 -1.54
C VAL A 5 -0.78 -14.12 -2.11
N GLU A 6 -0.19 -14.68 -3.17
CA GLU A 6 0.90 -14.00 -3.89
C GLU A 6 0.32 -12.83 -4.68
N ALA A 7 0.85 -11.62 -4.45
CA ALA A 7 0.43 -10.45 -5.20
C ALA A 7 1.07 -10.50 -6.61
N PRO A 8 0.29 -10.48 -7.70
CA PRO A 8 0.84 -10.61 -9.05
C PRO A 8 1.87 -9.54 -9.38
N ASN A 9 3.00 -9.94 -9.98
CA ASN A 9 4.08 -9.04 -10.41
C ASN A 9 4.61 -8.08 -9.32
N SER A 10 4.51 -8.46 -8.04
CA SER A 10 4.85 -7.58 -6.92
C SER A 10 6.18 -7.91 -6.25
N GLY A 11 6.52 -9.20 -6.13
CA GLY A 11 7.63 -9.69 -5.31
C GLY A 11 7.28 -9.95 -3.84
N TYR A 12 6.00 -9.87 -3.45
CA TYR A 12 5.52 -10.20 -2.11
C TYR A 12 4.23 -11.02 -2.14
N ARG A 13 3.90 -11.61 -0.99
CA ARG A 13 2.59 -12.22 -0.68
C ARG A 13 1.96 -11.48 0.49
N TYR A 14 0.64 -11.44 0.53
CA TYR A 14 -0.12 -10.79 1.59
C TYR A 14 -1.06 -11.78 2.29
N MET A 15 -1.45 -11.46 3.51
CA MET A 15 -2.49 -12.16 4.26
C MET A 15 -3.79 -11.36 4.14
N PRO A 16 -4.85 -11.88 3.50
CA PRO A 16 -6.10 -11.13 3.32
C PRO A 16 -6.65 -10.60 4.66
N GLY A 17 -7.20 -9.39 4.63
CA GLY A 17 -7.78 -8.72 5.79
C GLY A 17 -9.16 -8.14 5.49
N VAL A 18 -9.44 -6.98 6.08
CA VAL A 18 -10.62 -6.19 5.70
C VAL A 18 -10.34 -5.43 4.40
N PHE A 19 -11.37 -4.89 3.76
CA PHE A 19 -11.23 -4.30 2.43
C PHE A 19 -10.18 -3.16 2.38
N GLN A 20 -9.95 -2.46 3.50
CA GLN A 20 -9.02 -1.33 3.58
C GLN A 20 -7.55 -1.77 3.66
N TYR A 21 -7.26 -2.96 4.19
CA TYR A 21 -5.89 -3.42 4.42
C TYR A 21 -5.80 -4.93 4.62
N SER A 22 -4.70 -5.50 4.13
CA SER A 22 -4.24 -6.84 4.48
C SER A 22 -3.73 -6.92 5.91
N CYS A 23 -3.77 -8.12 6.49
CA CYS A 23 -3.28 -8.38 7.84
C CYS A 23 -1.74 -8.51 7.92
N GLY A 24 -1.04 -8.48 6.78
CA GLY A 24 0.42 -8.54 6.73
C GLY A 24 0.94 -8.87 5.34
N VAL A 25 2.24 -8.61 5.14
CA VAL A 25 2.98 -8.92 3.90
C VAL A 25 4.29 -9.63 4.20
N GLY A 26 4.74 -10.45 3.25
CA GLY A 26 6.04 -11.10 3.29
C GLY A 26 6.68 -11.14 1.90
N ALA A 27 7.99 -10.87 1.83
CA ALA A 27 8.73 -11.00 0.58
C ALA A 27 8.70 -12.45 0.05
N LEU A 28 8.63 -12.58 -1.27
CA LEU A 28 8.86 -13.86 -1.95
C LEU A 28 10.37 -14.15 -2.03
N PRO A 29 10.78 -15.42 -2.26
CA PRO A 29 12.19 -15.76 -2.47
C PRO A 29 12.83 -14.89 -3.57
N GLY A 30 14.03 -14.37 -3.30
CA GLY A 30 14.74 -13.46 -4.20
C GLY A 30 14.35 -11.97 -4.07
N PHE A 31 13.41 -11.64 -3.17
CA PHE A 31 13.01 -10.27 -2.86
C PHE A 31 13.28 -9.90 -1.40
N ALA A 32 13.40 -8.60 -1.15
CA ALA A 32 13.42 -8.02 0.19
C ALA A 32 12.39 -6.89 0.27
N LEU A 33 11.82 -6.67 1.47
CA LEU A 33 10.97 -5.51 1.74
C LEU A 33 11.83 -4.36 2.23
N GLU A 34 11.97 -3.32 1.40
CA GLU A 34 12.68 -2.10 1.76
C GLU A 34 11.73 -1.07 2.36
N ARG A 35 12.08 -0.56 3.55
CA ARG A 35 11.27 0.43 4.26
C ARG A 35 11.84 1.83 4.09
N VAL A 36 11.05 2.71 3.47
CA VAL A 36 11.40 4.13 3.33
C VAL A 36 10.49 4.97 4.23
N ARG A 37 11.09 5.91 4.97
CA ARG A 37 10.36 6.86 5.83
C ARG A 37 10.65 8.29 5.38
N PHE A 38 9.59 9.06 5.09
CA PHE A 38 9.75 10.49 4.86
C PHE A 38 10.21 11.19 6.16
N SER A 39 11.24 12.02 6.06
CA SER A 39 11.81 12.74 7.22
C SER A 39 10.88 13.82 7.78
N LYS A 40 9.93 14.29 6.98
CA LYS A 40 8.85 15.22 7.35
C LYS A 40 7.51 14.59 7.01
N VAL A 41 6.45 15.00 7.71
CA VAL A 41 5.07 14.62 7.34
C VAL A 41 4.77 15.17 5.95
N VAL A 42 4.19 14.34 5.09
CA VAL A 42 3.83 14.68 3.72
C VAL A 42 2.32 14.49 3.54
N PRO A 43 1.59 15.41 2.90
CA PRO A 43 0.19 15.20 2.55
C PRO A 43 0.00 13.91 1.72
N LEU A 44 -1.08 13.17 1.96
CA LEU A 44 -1.27 11.82 1.43
C LEU A 44 -1.06 11.70 -0.09
N LYS A 45 -1.69 12.58 -0.89
CA LYS A 45 -1.57 12.58 -2.35
C LYS A 45 -0.13 12.80 -2.81
N GLU A 46 0.59 13.74 -2.18
CA GLU A 46 1.99 14.00 -2.47
C GLU A 46 2.88 12.84 -2.01
N GLY A 47 2.55 12.20 -0.89
CA GLY A 47 3.20 10.99 -0.40
C GLY A 47 3.15 9.86 -1.43
N PHE A 48 1.97 9.58 -1.99
CA PHE A 48 1.81 8.57 -3.04
C PHE A 48 2.58 8.91 -4.32
N ALA A 49 2.58 10.18 -4.74
CA ALA A 49 3.39 10.60 -5.88
C ALA A 49 4.89 10.34 -5.65
N ARG A 50 5.41 10.68 -4.47
CA ARG A 50 6.81 10.42 -4.10
C ARG A 50 7.13 8.92 -4.00
N ILE A 51 6.23 8.11 -3.44
CA ILE A 51 6.36 6.65 -3.39
C ILE A 51 6.49 6.07 -4.80
N ALA A 52 5.63 6.51 -5.73
CA ALA A 52 5.66 6.04 -7.12
C ALA A 52 7.02 6.30 -7.77
N GLU A 53 7.58 7.50 -7.58
CA GLU A 53 8.89 7.85 -8.14
C GLU A 53 10.02 7.02 -7.54
N ILE A 54 10.00 6.75 -6.23
CA ILE A 54 10.98 5.88 -5.57
C ILE A 54 10.92 4.45 -6.13
N ILE A 55 9.72 3.88 -6.27
CA ILE A 55 9.53 2.52 -6.78
C ILE A 55 9.99 2.41 -8.23
N LYS A 56 9.60 3.37 -9.09
CA LYS A 56 10.03 3.42 -10.49
C LYS A 56 11.53 3.59 -10.62
N ALA A 57 12.15 4.45 -9.81
CA ALA A 57 13.60 4.66 -9.81
C ALA A 57 14.37 3.40 -9.40
N ALA A 58 13.78 2.54 -8.57
CA ALA A 58 14.30 1.22 -8.24
C ALA A 58 14.07 0.17 -9.34
N GLY A 59 13.50 0.54 -10.48
CA GLY A 59 13.20 -0.37 -11.60
C GLY A 59 12.09 -1.38 -11.30
N ARG A 60 11.20 -1.06 -10.34
CA ARG A 60 10.10 -1.94 -9.93
C ARG A 60 8.75 -1.41 -10.41
N PRO A 61 7.77 -2.28 -10.68
CA PRO A 61 6.41 -1.85 -10.99
C PRO A 61 5.73 -1.25 -9.74
N LEU A 62 4.72 -0.40 -9.92
CA LEU A 62 3.97 0.18 -8.79
C LEU A 62 3.27 -0.88 -7.93
N THR A 63 2.95 -2.05 -8.51
CA THR A 63 2.46 -3.24 -7.80
C THR A 63 3.45 -3.79 -6.77
N ALA A 64 4.71 -3.34 -6.75
CA ALA A 64 5.70 -3.68 -5.72
C ALA A 64 5.49 -2.89 -4.40
N PHE A 65 4.53 -1.96 -4.35
CA PHE A 65 4.16 -1.28 -3.11
C PHE A 65 3.44 -2.24 -2.15
N ALA A 66 4.20 -2.79 -1.20
CA ALA A 66 3.70 -3.84 -0.31
C ALA A 66 2.92 -3.34 0.91
N ALA A 67 3.33 -2.20 1.49
CA ALA A 67 2.71 -1.66 2.68
C ALA A 67 3.08 -0.19 2.88
N CYS A 68 2.23 0.54 3.61
CA CYS A 68 2.59 1.83 4.20
C CYS A 68 1.96 2.03 5.57
N GLU A 69 2.64 2.82 6.39
CA GLU A 69 2.11 3.31 7.66
C GLU A 69 1.78 4.78 7.50
N LEU A 70 0.52 5.12 7.75
CA LEU A 70 0.01 6.47 7.62
C LEU A 70 -0.23 7.07 9.01
N ARG A 71 -0.03 8.38 9.13
CA ARG A 71 -0.28 9.11 10.37
C ARG A 71 -1.52 9.98 10.18
N SER A 72 -2.54 9.74 10.99
CA SER A 72 -3.67 10.65 11.05
C SER A 72 -3.32 11.85 11.94
N PRO A 73 -3.55 13.09 11.49
CA PRO A 73 -3.31 14.28 12.31
C PRO A 73 -4.29 14.41 13.48
N ALA A 74 -5.47 13.77 13.39
CA ALA A 74 -6.51 13.74 14.41
C ALA A 74 -7.32 12.42 14.31
N PRO A 75 -8.09 12.03 15.34
CA PRO A 75 -9.07 10.96 15.19
C PRO A 75 -10.04 11.25 14.04
N PHE A 76 -10.34 10.23 13.22
CA PHE A 76 -11.29 10.39 12.13
C PHE A 76 -12.73 10.45 12.67
N THR A 77 -13.56 11.29 12.05
CA THR A 77 -15.01 11.07 12.02
C THR A 77 -15.31 9.93 11.05
N GLU A 78 -16.51 9.35 11.11
CA GLU A 78 -16.92 8.31 10.17
C GLU A 78 -16.81 8.77 8.70
N GLN A 79 -17.33 9.96 8.40
CA GLN A 79 -17.21 10.56 7.05
C GLN A 79 -15.75 10.83 6.67
N GLY A 80 -14.94 11.36 7.60
CA GLY A 80 -13.53 11.63 7.33
C GLY A 80 -12.74 10.35 7.02
N PHE A 81 -13.14 9.23 7.63
CA PHE A 81 -12.56 7.92 7.32
C PHE A 81 -12.97 7.45 5.91
N VAL A 82 -14.22 7.67 5.49
CA VAL A 82 -14.68 7.36 4.12
C VAL A 82 -13.90 8.18 3.09
N ASP A 83 -13.85 9.51 3.23
CA ASP A 83 -13.16 10.41 2.30
C ASP A 83 -11.66 10.07 2.17
N PHE A 84 -11.02 9.72 3.30
CA PHE A 84 -9.64 9.24 3.31
C PHE A 84 -9.47 7.95 2.51
N ASN A 85 -10.36 6.98 2.72
CA ASN A 85 -10.30 5.69 2.04
C ASN A 85 -10.54 5.84 0.53
N GLU A 86 -11.38 6.76 0.07
CA GLU A 86 -11.57 7.01 -1.36
C GLU A 86 -10.26 7.36 -2.09
N ILE A 87 -9.46 8.27 -1.52
CA ILE A 87 -8.16 8.66 -2.10
C ILE A 87 -7.19 7.46 -2.08
N TYR A 88 -7.16 6.74 -0.96
CA TYR A 88 -6.28 5.61 -0.74
C TYR A 88 -6.59 4.45 -1.70
N ILE A 89 -7.83 3.97 -1.70
CA ILE A 89 -8.32 2.87 -2.54
C ILE A 89 -8.11 3.20 -4.02
N LYS A 90 -8.52 4.41 -4.44
CA LYS A 90 -8.36 4.82 -5.83
C LYS A 90 -6.90 4.74 -6.28
N THR A 91 -5.97 5.13 -5.42
CA THR A 91 -4.54 5.00 -5.73
C THR A 91 -4.11 3.55 -5.88
N LEU A 92 -4.57 2.65 -5.00
CA LEU A 92 -4.26 1.22 -5.09
C LEU A 92 -4.87 0.56 -6.32
N GLU A 93 -6.09 0.94 -6.71
CA GLU A 93 -6.75 0.49 -7.93
C GLU A 93 -6.00 1.01 -9.17
N ASP A 94 -5.68 2.30 -9.21
CA ASP A 94 -4.93 2.93 -10.31
C ASP A 94 -3.52 2.28 -10.47
N TRP A 95 -2.93 1.74 -9.41
CA TRP A 95 -1.63 1.04 -9.43
C TRP A 95 -1.76 -0.47 -9.69
N GLY A 96 -2.98 -1.00 -9.78
CA GLY A 96 -3.24 -2.43 -9.98
C GLY A 96 -2.92 -3.32 -8.76
N ILE A 97 -2.86 -2.73 -7.56
CA ILE A 97 -2.60 -3.43 -6.30
C ILE A 97 -3.90 -4.02 -5.75
N MET A 98 -4.97 -3.24 -5.79
CA MET A 98 -6.28 -3.67 -5.32
C MET A 98 -7.08 -4.20 -6.51
N LYS A 99 -7.48 -5.47 -6.43
CA LYS A 99 -8.39 -6.10 -7.39
C LYS A 99 -9.59 -6.65 -6.64
N ASP A 100 -10.79 -6.40 -7.16
CA ASP A 100 -12.06 -6.84 -6.54
C ASP A 100 -12.21 -6.39 -5.07
N ARG A 101 -11.61 -5.23 -4.74
CA ARG A 101 -11.52 -4.64 -3.39
C ARG A 101 -10.78 -5.49 -2.35
N VAL A 102 -9.84 -6.32 -2.81
CA VAL A 102 -8.94 -7.12 -1.98
C VAL A 102 -7.49 -6.72 -2.27
N ASN A 103 -6.70 -6.58 -1.20
CA ASN A 103 -5.25 -6.35 -1.22
C ASN A 103 -4.56 -7.06 -0.03
#